data_AF-A0A8T5GLS1-F1
#
_entry.id   AF-A0A8T5GLS1-F1
#
_cell.length_a   1.000
_cell.length_b   1.000
_cell.length_c   1.000
_cell.angle_alpha   90.00
_cell.angle_beta   90.00
_cell.angle_gamma   90.00
#
_symmetry.space_group_name_H-M   'P 1'
#
loop_
_entity.id
_entity.type
_entity.pdbx_description
1 polymer ?
#
loop_
_entity_poly.entity_id
_entity_poly.type
_entity_poly.pdbx_seq_one_letter_code
_entity_poly.pdbx_strand_id
1 'polypeptide(L)'
;MKTKQCQVLVIGAGPGGYVSAIRSAQLGLKTIIVEGERAGGTCLIRGCIPSKALIHAAHTFHNLAKHAKKDGHMGISIPSPAELNMANLVGWKEGIVDRLNKGVEALLKNAGAELITGWATFEDAKTVKIGEGKDATLIQAEHVIMAQGSVPIELPFMPYNDHVISSRNALLLEELPEHVVIVGGGYIGLELGITFRMLGSKVTVVEAMDSVLPLFDKELRRPLELFLKKNKIKVHTGVFAKGSEETKDGKVQLNFIDKDEEDESKMQHVVADKVLVTVGRKPSSTGLEATGVALDERGFVKVNDRCETN
;
A
#
# COMPACT_ATOMS: atom_id res chain seq x y z
N MET A 1 32.73 14.70 -5.29
CA MET A 1 31.45 15.02 -4.65
C MET A 1 30.90 16.27 -5.31
N LYS A 2 29.72 16.17 -5.91
CA LYS A 2 29.09 17.26 -6.67
C LYS A 2 28.15 18.03 -5.76
N THR A 3 28.22 19.36 -5.72
CA THR A 3 27.30 20.17 -4.92
C THR A 3 26.29 20.88 -5.82
N LYS A 4 25.02 20.84 -5.41
CA LYS A 4 23.89 21.55 -6.02
C LYS A 4 23.25 22.46 -4.99
N GLN A 5 22.69 23.58 -5.46
CA GLN A 5 21.91 24.52 -4.65
C GLN A 5 20.54 24.74 -5.29
N CYS A 6 19.51 24.81 -4.46
CA CYS A 6 18.13 25.08 -4.87
C CYS A 6 17.41 25.93 -3.81
N GLN A 7 16.30 26.55 -4.18
CA GLN A 7 15.47 27.27 -3.22
C GLN A 7 14.53 26.30 -2.50
N VAL A 8 13.99 25.31 -3.22
CA VAL A 8 13.11 24.29 -2.65
C VAL A 8 13.64 22.91 -2.96
N LEU A 9 13.90 22.14 -1.92
CA LEU A 9 14.19 20.71 -1.98
C LEU A 9 12.99 19.91 -1.48
N VAL A 10 12.51 18.96 -2.28
CA VAL A 10 11.43 18.04 -1.89
C VAL A 10 11.99 16.63 -1.72
N ILE A 11 11.77 16.02 -0.56
CA ILE A 11 12.21 14.65 -0.26
C ILE A 11 11.04 13.69 -0.40
N GLY A 12 11.07 12.87 -1.46
CA GLY A 12 10.03 11.92 -1.84
C GLY A 12 9.11 12.46 -2.94
N ALA A 13 8.87 11.65 -3.97
CA ALA A 13 8.00 11.97 -5.10
C ALA A 13 6.66 11.22 -5.04
N GLY A 14 6.09 11.05 -3.84
CA GLY A 14 4.67 10.69 -3.67
C GLY A 14 3.72 11.86 -3.99
N PRO A 15 2.40 11.68 -3.87
CA PRO A 15 1.41 12.73 -4.17
C PRO A 15 1.68 14.07 -3.50
N GLY A 16 2.04 14.08 -2.21
CA GLY A 16 2.40 15.33 -1.52
C GLY A 16 3.71 15.96 -2.04
N GLY A 17 4.65 15.14 -2.52
CA GLY A 17 5.96 15.59 -2.96
C GLY A 17 5.98 16.11 -4.40
N TYR A 18 5.60 15.29 -5.38
CA TYR A 18 5.70 15.70 -6.79
C TYR A 18 4.76 16.88 -7.10
N VAL A 19 3.59 16.97 -6.45
CA VAL A 19 2.69 18.12 -6.62
C VAL A 19 3.33 19.39 -6.03
N SER A 20 3.95 19.30 -4.86
CA SER A 20 4.64 20.44 -4.23
C SER A 20 5.84 20.90 -5.07
N ALA A 21 6.61 19.97 -5.65
CA ALA A 21 7.73 20.29 -6.52
C ALA A 21 7.27 20.97 -7.83
N ILE A 22 6.24 20.42 -8.49
CA ILE A 22 5.62 21.06 -9.66
C ILE A 22 5.18 22.47 -9.32
N ARG A 23 4.46 22.65 -8.19
CA ARG A 23 3.92 23.96 -7.82
C ARG A 23 5.02 24.96 -7.49
N SER A 24 6.08 24.53 -6.80
CA SER A 24 7.23 25.38 -6.46
C SER A 24 7.93 25.87 -7.73
N ALA A 25 8.15 24.98 -8.70
CA ALA A 25 8.77 25.34 -9.97
C ALA A 25 7.88 26.27 -10.82
N GLN A 26 6.56 26.05 -10.85
CA GLN A 26 5.59 26.96 -11.49
C GLN A 26 5.57 28.37 -10.87
N LEU A 27 5.94 28.50 -9.60
CA LEU A 27 6.08 29.79 -8.91
C LEU A 27 7.46 30.45 -9.17
N GLY A 28 8.28 29.87 -10.03
CA GLY A 28 9.60 30.40 -10.42
C GLY A 28 10.74 30.02 -9.49
N LEU A 29 10.52 29.14 -8.51
CA LEU A 29 11.54 28.72 -7.57
C LEU A 29 12.42 27.62 -8.17
N LYS A 30 13.74 27.75 -8.01
CA LYS A 30 14.67 26.67 -8.38
C LYS A 30 14.41 25.47 -7.49
N THR A 31 13.81 24.43 -8.07
CA THR A 31 13.26 23.29 -7.33
C THR A 31 13.96 21.99 -7.70
N ILE A 32 14.38 21.23 -6.69
CA ILE A 32 14.89 19.87 -6.83
C ILE A 32 13.97 18.93 -6.04
N ILE A 33 13.65 17.78 -6.61
CA ILE A 33 12.95 16.68 -5.93
C ILE A 33 13.78 15.41 -5.98
N VAL A 34 13.83 14.69 -4.86
CA VAL A 34 14.61 13.46 -4.73
C VAL A 34 13.68 12.28 -4.47
N GLU A 35 13.84 11.19 -5.21
CA GLU A 35 13.04 9.96 -5.08
C GLU A 35 13.91 8.71 -5.13
N GLY A 36 13.78 7.85 -4.11
CA GLY A 36 14.59 6.64 -3.97
C GLY A 36 14.19 5.49 -4.90
N GLU A 37 12.93 5.44 -5.32
CA GLU A 37 12.41 4.44 -6.25
C GLU A 37 11.86 5.11 -7.52
N ARG A 38 10.53 5.15 -7.68
CA ARG A 38 9.84 5.62 -8.88
C ARG A 38 8.92 6.79 -8.52
N ALA A 39 8.90 7.82 -9.37
CA ALA A 39 8.05 8.98 -9.17
C ALA A 39 6.56 8.58 -9.16
N GLY A 40 5.81 9.13 -8.20
CA GLY A 40 4.42 8.78 -7.87
C GLY A 40 4.25 8.15 -6.49
N GLY A 41 5.34 7.68 -5.87
CA GLY A 41 5.39 7.14 -4.52
C GLY A 41 4.38 6.02 -4.25
N THR A 42 4.00 5.84 -2.98
CA THR A 42 3.12 4.73 -2.56
C THR A 42 1.82 4.65 -3.37
N CYS A 43 1.13 5.78 -3.57
CA CYS A 43 -0.20 5.77 -4.17
C CYS A 43 -0.18 5.31 -5.63
N LEU A 44 0.75 5.82 -6.44
CA LEU A 44 0.85 5.45 -7.85
C LEU A 44 1.52 4.09 -8.04
N ILE A 45 2.61 3.82 -7.32
CA ILE A 45 3.47 2.66 -7.61
C ILE A 45 2.95 1.37 -6.96
N ARG A 46 2.38 1.45 -5.75
CA ARG A 46 2.11 0.28 -4.90
C ARG A 46 0.90 0.45 -3.97
N GLY A 47 -0.08 1.21 -4.43
CA GLY A 47 -1.22 1.61 -3.62
C GLY A 47 -2.46 1.83 -4.47
N CYS A 48 -2.96 3.07 -4.47
CA CYS A 48 -4.19 3.49 -5.11
C CYS A 48 -4.36 2.99 -6.55
N ILE A 49 -3.37 3.23 -7.42
CA ILE A 49 -3.49 2.94 -8.84
C ILE A 49 -3.50 1.43 -9.13
N PRO A 50 -2.50 0.64 -8.69
CA PRO A 50 -2.50 -0.79 -8.93
C PRO A 50 -3.68 -1.50 -8.25
N SER A 51 -4.06 -1.11 -7.03
CA SER A 51 -5.24 -1.71 -6.37
C SER A 51 -6.52 -1.44 -7.15
N LYS A 52 -6.75 -0.22 -7.63
CA LYS A 52 -7.97 0.14 -8.36
C LYS A 52 -8.03 -0.55 -9.73
N ALA A 53 -6.89 -0.73 -10.38
CA ALA A 53 -6.81 -1.53 -11.61
C ALA A 53 -7.19 -3.00 -11.37
N LEU A 54 -6.67 -3.63 -10.31
CA LEU A 54 -7.02 -5.01 -9.96
C LEU A 54 -8.49 -5.14 -9.54
N ILE A 55 -9.02 -4.22 -8.72
CA ILE A 55 -10.44 -4.18 -8.34
C ILE A 55 -11.32 -4.13 -9.59
N HIS A 56 -11.00 -3.26 -10.55
CA HIS A 56 -11.74 -3.13 -11.80
C HIS A 56 -11.76 -4.44 -12.61
N ALA A 57 -10.60 -5.08 -12.76
CA ALA A 57 -10.49 -6.35 -13.46
C ALA A 57 -11.24 -7.47 -12.72
N ALA A 58 -11.12 -7.54 -11.40
CA ALA A 58 -11.79 -8.54 -10.58
C ALA A 58 -13.32 -8.41 -10.65
N HIS A 59 -13.85 -7.19 -10.61
CA HIS A 59 -15.28 -6.94 -10.81
C HIS A 59 -15.75 -7.38 -12.20
N THR A 60 -14.95 -7.08 -13.23
CA THR A 60 -15.22 -7.51 -14.61
C THR A 60 -15.28 -9.03 -14.71
N PHE A 61 -14.25 -9.72 -14.21
CA PHE A 61 -14.18 -11.18 -14.19
C PHE A 61 -15.36 -11.81 -13.43
N HIS A 62 -15.64 -11.31 -12.22
CA HIS A 62 -16.76 -11.77 -11.41
C HIS A 62 -18.11 -11.61 -12.11
N ASN A 63 -18.34 -10.48 -12.77
CA ASN A 63 -19.59 -10.22 -13.49
C ASN A 63 -19.75 -11.13 -14.69
N LEU A 64 -18.68 -11.37 -15.47
CA LEU A 64 -18.70 -12.33 -16.58
C LEU A 64 -19.04 -13.74 -16.08
N ALA A 65 -18.34 -14.21 -15.05
CA ALA A 65 -18.57 -15.54 -14.46
C ALA A 65 -19.99 -15.72 -13.89
N LYS A 66 -20.59 -14.64 -13.39
CA LYS A 66 -21.91 -14.68 -12.76
C LYS A 66 -23.07 -14.52 -13.74
N HIS A 67 -22.94 -13.62 -14.71
CA HIS A 67 -24.07 -13.16 -15.51
C HIS A 67 -24.05 -13.66 -16.96
N ALA A 68 -22.89 -14.08 -17.47
CA ALA A 68 -22.74 -14.53 -18.86
C ALA A 68 -22.69 -16.06 -19.00
N LYS A 69 -23.30 -16.78 -18.05
CA LYS A 69 -23.48 -18.24 -18.16
C LYS A 69 -24.44 -18.58 -19.30
N LYS A 70 -24.38 -19.82 -19.80
CA LYS A 70 -25.36 -20.34 -20.75
C LYS A 70 -26.78 -20.12 -20.21
N ASP A 71 -27.65 -19.56 -21.05
CA ASP A 71 -29.04 -19.20 -20.71
C ASP A 71 -29.14 -18.19 -19.55
N GLY A 72 -28.15 -17.29 -19.45
CA GLY A 72 -28.09 -16.26 -18.42
C GLY A 72 -29.35 -15.40 -18.38
N HIS A 73 -29.84 -15.10 -17.18
CA HIS A 73 -31.10 -14.36 -16.93
C HIS A 73 -31.25 -12.99 -17.63
N MET A 74 -30.16 -12.39 -18.12
CA MET A 74 -30.16 -11.13 -18.89
C MET A 74 -30.17 -11.36 -20.41
N GLY A 75 -30.25 -12.61 -20.88
CA GLY A 75 -30.14 -12.96 -22.30
C GLY A 75 -28.70 -12.90 -22.85
N ILE A 76 -27.69 -12.78 -21.99
CA ILE A 76 -26.27 -12.76 -22.37
C ILE A 76 -25.64 -14.10 -22.02
N SER A 77 -24.89 -14.68 -22.96
CA SER A 77 -24.20 -15.96 -22.76
C SER A 77 -22.86 -15.96 -23.48
N ILE A 78 -21.85 -16.53 -22.82
CA ILE A 78 -20.54 -16.83 -23.40
C ILE A 78 -20.42 -18.36 -23.49
N PRO A 79 -19.92 -18.92 -24.61
CA PRO A 79 -19.88 -20.36 -24.83
C PRO A 79 -19.00 -21.13 -23.83
N SER A 80 -17.99 -20.47 -23.24
CA SER A 80 -17.07 -21.04 -22.25
C SER A 80 -16.93 -20.12 -21.02
N PRO A 81 -16.59 -20.66 -19.84
CA PRO A 81 -16.27 -19.84 -18.67
C PRO A 81 -15.12 -18.87 -18.96
N ALA A 82 -15.14 -17.71 -18.30
CA ALA A 82 -13.99 -16.82 -18.32
C ALA A 82 -12.82 -17.49 -17.59
N GLU A 83 -11.63 -17.42 -18.18
CA GLU A 83 -10.38 -17.90 -17.58
C GLU A 83 -9.56 -16.71 -17.07
N LEU A 84 -8.93 -16.89 -15.91
CA LEU A 84 -8.04 -15.90 -15.32
C LEU A 84 -6.59 -16.33 -15.50
N ASN A 85 -5.80 -15.49 -16.15
CA ASN A 85 -4.35 -15.57 -16.10
C ASN A 85 -3.83 -14.42 -15.22
N MET A 86 -3.35 -14.77 -14.02
CA MET A 86 -2.99 -13.77 -13.01
C MET A 86 -1.71 -13.01 -13.39
N ALA A 87 -0.71 -13.67 -13.98
CA ALA A 87 0.50 -13.03 -14.51
C ALA A 87 0.17 -11.95 -15.56
N ASN A 88 -0.71 -12.26 -16.52
CA ASN A 88 -1.15 -11.29 -17.54
C ASN A 88 -1.93 -10.12 -16.92
N LEU A 89 -2.76 -10.38 -15.91
CA LEU A 89 -3.48 -9.34 -15.19
C LEU A 89 -2.52 -8.39 -14.46
N VAL A 90 -1.52 -8.93 -13.75
CA VAL A 90 -0.47 -8.13 -13.09
C VAL A 90 0.34 -7.35 -14.11
N GLY A 91 0.73 -7.97 -15.24
CA GLY A 91 1.45 -7.30 -16.33
C GLY A 91 0.67 -6.12 -16.93
N TRP A 92 -0.63 -6.28 -17.18
CA TRP A 92 -1.48 -5.18 -17.64
C TRP A 92 -1.54 -4.02 -16.62
N LYS A 93 -1.69 -4.36 -15.34
CA LYS A 93 -1.68 -3.38 -14.23
C LYS A 93 -0.34 -2.65 -14.14
N GLU A 94 0.80 -3.34 -14.27
CA GLU A 94 2.13 -2.72 -14.31
C GLU A 94 2.27 -1.76 -15.50
N GLY A 95 1.75 -2.11 -16.68
CA GLY A 95 1.72 -1.19 -17.82
C GLY A 95 0.99 0.12 -17.55
N ILE A 96 -0.08 0.10 -16.73
CA ILE A 96 -0.78 1.32 -16.27
C ILE A 96 0.10 2.13 -15.33
N VAL A 97 0.74 1.46 -14.34
CA VAL A 97 1.64 2.10 -13.38
C VAL A 97 2.81 2.78 -14.10
N ASP A 98 3.43 2.08 -15.05
CA ASP A 98 4.55 2.59 -15.86
C ASP A 98 4.20 3.81 -16.67
N ARG A 99 3.06 3.78 -17.36
CA ARG A 99 2.58 4.93 -18.13
C ARG A 99 2.38 6.16 -17.25
N LEU A 100 1.77 5.98 -16.09
CA LEU A 100 1.47 7.08 -15.18
C LEU A 100 2.72 7.60 -14.45
N ASN A 101 3.66 6.72 -14.07
CA ASN A 101 4.95 7.11 -13.51
C ASN A 101 5.77 7.97 -14.50
N LYS A 102 5.87 7.55 -15.76
CA LYS A 102 6.47 8.38 -16.83
C LYS A 102 5.73 9.71 -17.02
N GLY A 103 4.41 9.72 -16.84
CA GLY A 103 3.61 10.93 -16.84
C GLY A 103 4.02 11.91 -15.74
N VAL A 104 4.24 11.43 -14.51
CA VAL A 104 4.73 12.25 -13.39
C VAL A 104 6.13 12.82 -13.69
N GLU A 105 7.04 12.00 -14.22
CA GLU A 105 8.39 12.44 -14.60
C GLU A 105 8.35 13.54 -15.67
N ALA A 106 7.48 13.37 -16.68
CA ALA A 106 7.26 14.39 -17.71
C ALA A 106 6.67 15.68 -17.13
N LEU A 107 5.72 15.60 -16.20
CA LEU A 107 5.13 16.77 -15.54
C LEU A 107 6.17 17.54 -14.70
N LEU A 108 7.01 16.85 -13.94
CA LEU A 108 8.11 17.46 -13.18
C LEU A 108 9.07 18.19 -14.11
N LYS A 109 9.52 17.52 -15.17
CA LYS A 109 10.41 18.09 -16.19
C LYS A 109 9.79 19.33 -16.84
N ASN A 110 8.53 19.25 -17.27
CA ASN A 110 7.82 20.35 -17.92
C ASN A 110 7.61 21.55 -17.00
N ALA A 111 7.46 21.32 -15.69
CA ALA A 111 7.38 22.39 -14.70
C ALA A 111 8.74 23.04 -14.40
N GLY A 112 9.86 22.42 -14.80
CA GLY A 112 11.21 22.88 -14.47
C GLY A 112 11.73 22.38 -13.11
N ALA A 113 11.06 21.39 -12.50
CA ALA A 113 11.55 20.74 -11.28
C ALA A 113 12.55 19.62 -11.64
N GLU A 114 13.78 19.71 -11.16
CA GLU A 114 14.81 18.69 -11.40
C GLU A 114 14.54 17.46 -10.52
N LEU A 115 14.23 16.33 -11.15
CA LEU A 115 14.12 15.04 -10.46
C LEU A 115 15.49 14.36 -10.38
N ILE A 116 15.91 14.01 -9.16
CA ILE A 116 17.09 13.19 -8.90
C ILE A 116 16.66 11.85 -8.31
N THR A 117 17.01 10.76 -8.98
CA THR A 117 16.76 9.41 -8.47
C THR A 117 17.86 9.01 -7.49
N GLY A 118 17.48 8.60 -6.30
CA GLY A 118 18.38 8.12 -5.25
C GLY A 118 17.82 8.33 -3.85
N TRP A 119 18.42 7.65 -2.88
CA TRP A 119 18.08 7.82 -1.47
C TRP A 119 18.83 9.02 -0.89
N ALA A 120 18.09 9.97 -0.32
CA ALA A 120 18.64 11.13 0.36
C ALA A 120 18.86 10.83 1.84
N THR A 121 20.04 11.18 2.35
CA THR A 121 20.38 11.19 3.77
C THR A 121 20.58 12.64 4.20
N PHE A 122 19.90 13.07 5.25
CA PHE A 122 20.13 14.41 5.83
C PHE A 122 21.51 14.47 6.50
N GLU A 123 22.30 15.47 6.11
CA GLU A 123 23.55 15.83 6.81
C GLU A 123 23.26 16.91 7.87
N ASP A 124 22.29 17.78 7.59
CA ASP A 124 21.71 18.76 8.51
C ASP A 124 20.26 19.08 8.06
N ALA A 125 19.62 20.10 8.64
CA ALA A 125 18.23 20.48 8.32
C ALA A 125 18.00 20.98 6.87
N LYS A 126 19.06 21.40 6.16
CA LYS A 126 19.02 22.06 4.85
C LYS A 126 19.96 21.45 3.82
N THR A 127 20.71 20.42 4.19
CA THR A 127 21.66 19.70 3.34
C THR A 127 21.34 18.22 3.32
N VAL A 128 21.21 17.65 2.12
CA VAL A 128 21.11 16.19 1.93
C VAL A 128 22.24 15.67 1.05
N LYS A 129 22.63 14.42 1.29
CA LYS A 129 23.55 13.65 0.48
C LYS A 129 22.81 12.53 -0.24
N ILE A 130 23.14 12.31 -1.51
CA ILE A 130 22.63 11.22 -2.34
C ILE A 130 23.82 10.41 -2.85
N GLY A 131 23.80 9.10 -2.60
CA GLY A 131 24.89 8.18 -2.96
C GLY A 131 26.07 8.25 -1.99
N GLU A 132 27.15 7.55 -2.35
CA GLU A 132 28.33 7.37 -1.50
C GLU A 132 29.64 7.78 -2.20
N GLY A 133 30.69 7.95 -1.40
CA GLY A 133 32.05 8.16 -1.90
C GLY A 133 32.21 9.42 -2.76
N LYS A 134 33.08 9.33 -3.77
CA LYS A 134 33.45 10.48 -4.62
C LYS A 134 32.32 10.92 -5.56
N ASP A 135 31.38 10.03 -5.86
CA ASP A 135 30.25 10.29 -6.79
C ASP A 135 28.99 10.79 -6.07
N ALA A 136 29.03 10.87 -4.74
CA ALA A 136 27.95 11.45 -3.96
C ALA A 136 27.62 12.88 -4.41
N THR A 137 26.32 13.19 -4.41
CA THR A 137 25.79 14.53 -4.67
C THR A 137 25.29 15.13 -3.37
N LEU A 138 25.80 16.31 -3.01
CA LEU A 138 25.27 17.15 -1.95
C LEU A 138 24.29 18.15 -2.53
N ILE A 139 23.14 18.34 -1.87
CA ILE A 139 22.14 19.34 -2.23
C ILE A 139 21.90 20.22 -1.01
N GLN A 140 22.12 21.52 -1.18
CA GLN A 140 21.79 22.55 -0.19
C GLN A 140 20.53 23.30 -0.63
N ALA A 141 19.64 23.59 0.32
CA ALA A 141 18.36 24.22 0.03
C ALA A 141 17.99 25.32 1.02
N GLU A 142 17.31 26.37 0.55
CA GLU A 142 16.72 27.39 1.44
C GLU A 142 15.53 26.81 2.21
N HIS A 143 14.67 26.07 1.51
CA HIS A 143 13.48 25.40 2.06
C HIS A 143 13.49 23.91 1.73
N VAL A 144 13.03 23.10 2.69
CA VAL A 144 12.92 21.64 2.54
C VAL A 144 11.48 21.24 2.82
N ILE A 145 10.88 20.48 1.90
CA ILE A 145 9.57 19.85 2.07
C ILE A 145 9.79 18.36 2.30
N MET A 146 9.46 17.88 3.50
CA MET A 146 9.56 16.47 3.87
C MET A 146 8.31 15.71 3.41
N ALA A 147 8.43 14.91 2.35
CA ALA A 147 7.32 14.15 1.74
C ALA A 147 7.63 12.64 1.64
N GLN A 148 8.38 12.11 2.60
CA GLN A 148 8.85 10.71 2.66
C GLN A 148 7.70 9.68 2.76
N GLY A 149 6.52 10.12 3.20
CA GLY A 149 5.30 9.31 3.18
C GLY A 149 5.22 8.30 4.31
N SER A 150 4.82 7.06 3.99
CA SER A 150 4.50 6.03 4.98
C SER A 150 4.94 4.65 4.51
N VAL A 151 5.07 3.73 5.46
CA VAL A 151 5.33 2.30 5.24
C VAL A 151 4.25 1.43 5.91
N PRO A 152 3.97 0.22 5.41
CA PRO A 152 3.11 -0.74 6.12
C PRO A 152 3.62 -1.00 7.53
N ILE A 153 2.71 -1.19 8.48
CA ILE A 153 3.08 -1.70 9.81
C ILE A 153 3.29 -3.21 9.69
N GLU A 154 4.47 -3.66 10.09
CA GLU A 154 4.79 -5.07 10.27
C GLU A 154 4.50 -5.48 11.71
N LEU A 155 3.94 -6.68 11.90
CA LEU A 155 3.71 -7.24 13.23
C LEU A 155 5.00 -7.94 13.68
N PRO A 156 5.64 -7.52 14.80
CA PRO A 156 6.95 -8.06 15.19
C PRO A 156 6.98 -9.58 15.40
N PHE A 157 5.86 -10.15 15.85
CA PHE A 157 5.68 -11.59 16.06
C PHE A 157 5.27 -12.37 14.81
N MET A 158 5.05 -11.67 13.68
CA MET A 158 4.65 -12.27 12.41
C MET A 158 5.30 -11.47 11.26
N PRO A 159 6.64 -11.55 11.13
CA PRO A 159 7.39 -10.81 10.11
C PRO A 159 7.03 -11.28 8.70
N TYR A 160 7.26 -10.42 7.72
CA TYR A 160 7.02 -10.76 6.33
C TYR A 160 7.96 -11.86 5.83
N ASN A 161 7.40 -12.80 5.06
CA ASN A 161 8.11 -13.87 4.37
C ASN A 161 7.33 -14.24 3.08
N ASP A 162 7.58 -15.41 2.50
CA ASP A 162 6.90 -15.84 1.28
C ASP A 162 5.39 -16.01 1.46
N HIS A 163 4.93 -16.42 2.65
CA HIS A 163 3.52 -16.64 2.97
C HIS A 163 2.85 -15.45 3.66
N VAL A 164 3.56 -14.76 4.54
CA VAL A 164 3.11 -13.57 5.27
C VAL A 164 3.55 -12.35 4.50
N ILE A 165 2.61 -11.63 3.92
CA ILE A 165 2.89 -10.59 2.93
C ILE A 165 2.24 -9.25 3.29
N SER A 166 2.81 -8.16 2.80
CA SER A 166 2.23 -6.82 2.89
C SER A 166 1.31 -6.52 1.70
N SER A 167 0.61 -5.39 1.75
CA SER A 167 -0.19 -4.90 0.61
C SER A 167 0.65 -4.64 -0.65
N ARG A 168 1.96 -4.36 -0.53
CA ARG A 168 2.86 -4.18 -1.68
C ARG A 168 3.00 -5.50 -2.44
N ASN A 169 3.24 -6.58 -1.71
CA ASN A 169 3.49 -7.91 -2.26
C ASN A 169 2.20 -8.50 -2.86
N ALA A 170 1.06 -8.29 -2.20
CA ALA A 170 -0.24 -8.77 -2.69
C ALA A 170 -0.60 -8.22 -4.08
N LEU A 171 -0.15 -7.01 -4.43
CA LEU A 171 -0.39 -6.40 -5.73
C LEU A 171 0.49 -6.99 -6.86
N LEU A 172 1.43 -7.86 -6.53
CA LEU A 172 2.42 -8.45 -7.44
C LEU A 172 2.30 -9.98 -7.55
N LEU A 173 1.28 -10.59 -6.93
CA LEU A 173 1.09 -12.04 -7.02
C LEU A 173 0.75 -12.46 -8.45
N GLU A 174 1.62 -13.24 -9.07
CA GLU A 174 1.44 -13.76 -10.44
C GLU A 174 0.62 -15.05 -10.50
N GLU A 175 0.30 -15.63 -9.34
CA GLU A 175 -0.57 -16.78 -9.16
C GLU A 175 -1.71 -16.41 -8.21
N LEU A 176 -2.91 -16.91 -8.48
CA LEU A 176 -4.06 -16.69 -7.61
C LEU A 176 -4.00 -17.67 -6.43
N PRO A 177 -3.80 -17.21 -5.17
CA PRO A 177 -3.87 -18.10 -4.01
C PRO A 177 -5.27 -18.72 -3.87
N GLU A 178 -5.36 -19.99 -3.51
CA GLU A 178 -6.63 -20.68 -3.30
C GLU A 178 -7.36 -20.09 -2.08
N HIS A 179 -6.62 -19.76 -1.02
CA HIS A 179 -7.11 -19.14 0.20
C HIS A 179 -6.14 -18.04 0.67
N VAL A 180 -6.69 -16.83 0.87
CA VAL A 180 -6.00 -15.70 1.51
C VAL A 180 -6.64 -15.38 2.85
N VAL A 181 -5.82 -15.20 3.89
CA VAL A 181 -6.26 -14.61 5.16
C VAL A 181 -5.81 -13.15 5.23
N ILE A 182 -6.71 -12.26 5.59
CA ILE A 182 -6.48 -10.83 5.76
C ILE A 182 -6.42 -10.53 7.26
N VAL A 183 -5.30 -9.99 7.75
CA VAL A 183 -5.16 -9.53 9.13
C VAL A 183 -5.32 -8.01 9.15
N GLY A 184 -6.40 -7.54 9.76
CA GLY A 184 -6.86 -6.15 9.72
C GLY A 184 -7.93 -5.90 8.66
N GLY A 185 -9.16 -5.73 9.11
CA GLY A 185 -10.36 -5.33 8.37
C GLY A 185 -10.46 -3.83 8.08
N GLY A 186 -9.33 -3.16 7.87
CA GLY A 186 -9.27 -1.80 7.32
C GLY A 186 -9.54 -1.78 5.81
N TYR A 187 -9.65 -0.59 5.22
CA TYR A 187 -10.01 -0.44 3.80
C TYR A 187 -9.04 -1.15 2.85
N ILE A 188 -7.73 -1.14 3.12
CA ILE A 188 -6.73 -1.84 2.29
C ILE A 188 -6.99 -3.36 2.30
N GLY A 189 -7.15 -3.94 3.48
CA GLY A 189 -7.39 -5.37 3.64
C GLY A 189 -8.69 -5.82 2.97
N LEU A 190 -9.76 -5.03 3.11
CA LEU A 190 -11.04 -5.32 2.48
C LEU A 190 -11.03 -5.13 0.97
N GLU A 191 -10.41 -4.06 0.44
CA GLU A 191 -10.26 -3.86 -1.01
C GLU A 191 -9.56 -5.06 -1.65
N LEU A 192 -8.41 -5.47 -1.10
CA LEU A 192 -7.63 -6.59 -1.64
C LEU A 192 -8.31 -7.94 -1.38
N GLY A 193 -8.87 -8.16 -0.21
CA GLY A 193 -9.64 -9.37 0.11
C GLY A 193 -10.84 -9.55 -0.81
N ILE A 194 -11.62 -8.49 -1.07
CA ILE A 194 -12.73 -8.54 -2.02
C ILE A 194 -12.22 -8.80 -3.45
N THR A 195 -11.10 -8.17 -3.84
CA THR A 195 -10.47 -8.41 -5.14
C THR A 195 -10.12 -9.89 -5.32
N PHE A 196 -9.39 -10.50 -4.39
CA PHE A 196 -9.06 -11.93 -4.45
C PHE A 196 -10.31 -12.80 -4.45
N ARG A 197 -11.31 -12.45 -3.63
CA ARG A 197 -12.58 -13.19 -3.62
C ARG A 197 -13.29 -13.16 -4.97
N MET A 198 -13.28 -12.01 -5.64
CA MET A 198 -13.91 -11.82 -6.95
C MET A 198 -13.14 -12.49 -8.08
N LEU A 199 -11.82 -12.63 -7.93
CA LEU A 199 -10.96 -13.41 -8.84
C LEU A 199 -11.09 -14.92 -8.63
N GLY A 200 -11.50 -15.38 -7.45
CA GLY A 200 -11.87 -16.78 -7.20
C GLY A 200 -11.41 -17.35 -5.87
N SER A 201 -10.51 -16.68 -5.14
CA SER A 201 -9.97 -17.16 -3.88
C SER A 201 -11.05 -17.33 -2.80
N LYS A 202 -10.81 -18.24 -1.86
CA LYS A 202 -11.43 -18.20 -0.54
C LYS A 202 -10.77 -17.09 0.27
N VAL A 203 -11.56 -16.35 1.05
CA VAL A 203 -11.04 -15.23 1.84
C VAL A 203 -11.57 -15.29 3.27
N THR A 204 -10.67 -15.09 4.21
CA THR A 204 -10.98 -14.94 5.64
C THR A 204 -10.38 -13.63 6.15
N VAL A 205 -11.13 -12.87 6.92
CA VAL A 205 -10.68 -11.63 7.55
C VAL A 205 -10.61 -11.86 9.06
N VAL A 206 -9.52 -11.46 9.68
CA VAL A 206 -9.29 -11.46 11.13
C VAL A 206 -9.07 -10.00 11.54
N GLU A 207 -9.96 -9.48 12.38
CA GLU A 207 -10.02 -8.08 12.83
C GLU A 207 -10.10 -8.02 14.35
N ALA A 208 -9.23 -7.22 14.95
CA ALA A 208 -9.14 -7.04 16.39
C ALA A 208 -10.32 -6.25 16.96
N MET A 209 -10.82 -5.28 16.21
CA MET A 209 -11.97 -4.47 16.57
C MET A 209 -13.28 -5.25 16.40
N ASP A 210 -14.34 -4.75 17.00
CA ASP A 210 -15.67 -5.38 16.97
C ASP A 210 -16.35 -5.32 15.59
N SER A 211 -15.73 -4.63 14.64
CA SER A 211 -16.20 -4.52 13.26
C SER A 211 -15.09 -4.18 12.29
N VAL A 212 -15.27 -4.58 11.03
CA VAL A 212 -14.49 -4.06 9.90
C VAL A 212 -14.76 -2.57 9.69
N LEU A 213 -13.81 -1.84 9.10
CA LEU A 213 -13.89 -0.39 8.90
C LEU A 213 -14.31 0.39 10.17
N PRO A 214 -13.72 0.15 11.35
CA PRO A 214 -14.22 0.65 12.63
C PRO A 214 -14.29 2.18 12.73
N LEU A 215 -13.56 2.91 11.86
CA LEU A 215 -13.60 4.37 11.76
C LEU A 215 -14.84 4.90 11.03
N PHE A 216 -15.61 4.04 10.38
CA PHE A 216 -16.80 4.41 9.61
C PHE A 216 -18.06 4.16 10.43
N ASP A 217 -19.04 5.04 10.24
CA ASP A 217 -20.36 4.91 10.83
C ASP A 217 -20.98 3.54 10.51
N LYS A 218 -21.73 3.00 11.48
CA LYS A 218 -22.33 1.67 11.38
C LYS A 218 -23.25 1.53 10.17
N GLU A 219 -24.04 2.55 9.84
CA GLU A 219 -24.95 2.50 8.69
C GLU A 219 -24.18 2.50 7.37
N LEU A 220 -23.01 3.13 7.31
CA LEU A 220 -22.13 3.09 6.13
C LEU A 220 -21.45 1.72 5.96
N ARG A 221 -21.24 0.99 7.05
CA ARG A 221 -20.65 -0.36 7.01
C ARG A 221 -21.64 -1.45 6.63
N ARG A 222 -22.92 -1.29 6.98
CA ARG A 222 -23.95 -2.30 6.78
C ARG A 222 -24.04 -2.87 5.35
N PRO A 223 -24.03 -2.06 4.27
CA PRO A 223 -24.03 -2.58 2.90
C PRO A 223 -22.81 -3.45 2.59
N LEU A 224 -21.65 -3.07 3.12
CA LEU A 224 -20.40 -3.82 2.97
C LEU A 224 -20.47 -5.15 3.72
N GLU A 225 -20.88 -5.16 4.98
CA GLU A 225 -20.99 -6.40 5.79
C GLU A 225 -21.95 -7.41 5.13
N LEU A 226 -23.09 -6.93 4.60
CA LEU A 226 -24.01 -7.75 3.80
C LEU A 226 -23.35 -8.28 2.52
N PHE A 227 -22.56 -7.44 1.84
CA PHE A 227 -21.79 -7.85 0.66
C PHE A 227 -20.77 -8.95 1.00
N LEU A 228 -20.00 -8.80 2.09
CA LEU A 228 -19.02 -9.78 2.54
C LEU A 228 -19.70 -11.14 2.80
N LYS A 229 -20.81 -11.14 3.54
CA LYS A 229 -21.61 -12.36 3.82
C LYS A 229 -22.15 -12.99 2.54
N LYS A 230 -22.76 -12.20 1.64
CA LYS A 230 -23.31 -12.68 0.36
C LYS A 230 -22.24 -13.34 -0.51
N ASN A 231 -21.01 -12.81 -0.47
CA ASN A 231 -19.88 -13.34 -1.23
C ASN A 231 -19.10 -14.42 -0.47
N LYS A 232 -19.57 -14.90 0.69
CA LYS A 232 -18.92 -15.95 1.49
C LYS A 232 -17.49 -15.59 1.93
N ILE A 233 -17.23 -14.31 2.19
CA ILE A 233 -16.02 -13.87 2.86
C ILE A 233 -16.25 -14.10 4.36
N LYS A 234 -15.45 -14.97 4.98
CA LYS A 234 -15.55 -15.24 6.42
C LYS A 234 -14.89 -14.08 7.17
N VAL A 235 -15.57 -13.51 8.15
CA VAL A 235 -15.04 -12.39 8.95
C VAL A 235 -15.09 -12.78 10.41
N HIS A 236 -13.94 -12.73 11.07
CA HIS A 236 -13.78 -12.84 12.51
C HIS A 236 -13.41 -11.46 13.03
N THR A 237 -14.30 -10.85 13.81
CA THR A 237 -14.10 -9.59 14.53
C THR A 237 -13.87 -9.87 16.01
N GLY A 238 -13.31 -8.92 16.75
CA GLY A 238 -13.02 -9.10 18.17
C GLY A 238 -11.93 -10.15 18.43
N VAL A 239 -11.02 -10.37 17.48
CA VAL A 239 -9.98 -11.42 17.58
C VAL A 239 -8.59 -10.87 17.28
N PHE A 240 -7.61 -11.28 18.08
CA PHE A 240 -6.20 -10.97 17.83
C PHE A 240 -5.52 -12.09 17.06
N ALA A 241 -4.81 -11.74 15.99
CA ALA A 241 -3.81 -12.62 15.39
C ALA A 241 -2.67 -12.84 16.41
N LYS A 242 -2.27 -14.09 16.61
CA LYS A 242 -1.26 -14.51 17.60
C LYS A 242 0.03 -15.07 16.98
N GLY A 243 0.11 -15.11 15.66
CA GLY A 243 1.29 -15.58 14.93
C GLY A 243 0.91 -16.52 13.80
N SER A 244 1.93 -16.97 13.07
CA SER A 244 1.75 -17.89 11.96
C SER A 244 2.83 -18.96 11.94
N GLU A 245 2.47 -20.16 11.52
CA GLU A 245 3.37 -21.30 11.38
C GLU A 245 3.28 -21.86 9.97
N GLU A 246 4.42 -22.27 9.41
CA GLU A 246 4.43 -23.01 8.15
C GLU A 246 3.96 -24.45 8.39
N THR A 247 3.06 -24.91 7.53
CA THR A 247 2.53 -26.26 7.56
C THR A 247 3.41 -27.19 6.72
N LYS A 248 3.33 -28.49 6.98
CA LYS A 248 4.10 -29.50 6.22
C LYS A 248 3.82 -29.51 4.72
N ASP A 249 2.65 -29.02 4.31
CA ASP A 249 2.19 -29.01 2.92
C ASP A 249 2.55 -27.69 2.19
N GLY A 250 3.44 -26.86 2.75
CA GLY A 250 3.86 -25.60 2.15
C GLY A 250 2.80 -24.50 2.18
N LYS A 251 1.83 -24.60 3.09
CA LYS A 251 0.84 -23.55 3.40
C LYS A 251 1.17 -22.86 4.73
N VAL A 252 0.48 -21.78 5.06
CA VAL A 252 0.62 -21.08 6.35
C VAL A 252 -0.63 -21.25 7.20
N GLN A 253 -0.44 -21.58 8.48
CA GLN A 253 -1.47 -21.57 9.51
C GLN A 253 -1.41 -20.25 10.26
N LEU A 254 -2.47 -19.43 10.16
CA LEU A 254 -2.63 -18.25 11.02
C LEU A 254 -3.38 -18.66 12.28
N ASN A 255 -2.80 -18.34 13.43
CA ASN A 255 -3.41 -18.52 14.74
C ASN A 255 -4.06 -17.20 15.22
N PHE A 256 -5.25 -17.26 15.78
CA PHE A 256 -5.94 -16.12 16.37
C PHE A 256 -6.83 -16.53 17.53
N ILE A 257 -7.12 -15.60 18.43
CA ILE A 257 -7.95 -15.83 19.62
C ILE A 257 -8.87 -14.64 19.87
N ASP A 258 -9.98 -14.86 20.56
CA ASP A 258 -10.85 -13.78 21.03
C ASP A 258 -10.03 -12.76 21.85
N LYS A 259 -10.28 -11.48 21.63
CA LYS A 259 -9.51 -10.39 22.26
C LYS A 259 -9.64 -10.37 23.78
N ASP A 260 -10.74 -10.92 24.31
CA ASP A 260 -11.05 -10.95 25.74
C ASP A 260 -10.72 -12.32 26.37
N GLU A 261 -10.09 -13.23 25.61
CA GLU A 261 -9.75 -14.58 26.04
C GLU A 261 -8.24 -14.74 26.31
N GLU A 262 -7.90 -15.15 27.52
CA GLU A 262 -6.51 -15.37 27.98
C GLU A 262 -6.07 -16.84 27.90
N ASP A 263 -7.01 -17.78 27.83
CA ASP A 263 -6.70 -19.22 27.74
C ASP A 263 -6.27 -19.61 26.32
N GLU A 264 -4.97 -19.74 26.11
CA GLU A 264 -4.38 -20.12 24.81
C GLU A 264 -4.88 -21.48 24.29
N SER A 265 -5.46 -22.35 25.12
CA SER A 265 -6.03 -23.62 24.65
C SER A 265 -7.27 -23.42 23.75
N LYS A 266 -7.88 -22.24 23.77
CA LYS A 266 -9.02 -21.86 22.92
C LYS A 266 -8.61 -21.18 21.61
N MET A 267 -7.30 -21.17 21.32
CA MET A 267 -6.77 -20.60 20.07
C MET A 267 -7.41 -21.25 18.84
N GLN A 268 -7.88 -20.41 17.93
CA GLN A 268 -8.41 -20.83 16.64
C GLN A 268 -7.32 -20.69 15.58
N HIS A 269 -7.46 -21.44 14.50
CA HIS A 269 -6.52 -21.39 13.38
C HIS A 269 -7.22 -21.45 12.03
N VAL A 270 -6.56 -20.89 11.02
CA VAL A 270 -6.95 -20.99 9.62
C VAL A 270 -5.70 -21.27 8.78
N VAL A 271 -5.73 -22.36 8.00
CA VAL A 271 -4.69 -22.69 7.01
C VAL A 271 -5.03 -22.02 5.68
N ALA A 272 -4.04 -21.39 5.06
CA ALA A 272 -4.17 -20.65 3.80
C ALA A 272 -2.84 -20.61 3.04
N ASP A 273 -2.87 -20.18 1.77
CA ASP A 273 -1.65 -20.08 0.96
C ASP A 273 -0.89 -18.80 1.28
N LYS A 274 -1.61 -17.71 1.58
CA LYS A 274 -1.07 -16.39 1.96
C LYS A 274 -1.81 -15.78 3.14
N VAL A 275 -1.07 -15.09 4.01
CA VAL A 275 -1.55 -14.16 5.04
C VAL A 275 -1.17 -12.75 4.64
N LEU A 276 -2.14 -11.87 4.42
CA LEU A 276 -1.93 -10.47 4.12
C LEU A 276 -2.11 -9.61 5.37
N VAL A 277 -1.04 -8.98 5.83
CA VAL A 277 -1.05 -8.09 7.00
C VAL A 277 -1.34 -6.65 6.55
N THR A 278 -2.49 -6.13 6.98
CA THR A 278 -3.00 -4.79 6.65
C THR A 278 -3.48 -4.04 7.89
N VAL A 279 -2.74 -4.14 8.99
CA VAL A 279 -3.06 -3.53 10.30
C VAL A 279 -2.80 -2.02 10.39
N GLY A 280 -2.41 -1.40 9.27
CA GLY A 280 -2.22 0.05 9.18
C GLY A 280 -0.89 0.42 8.53
N ARG A 281 -0.59 1.72 8.60
CA ARG A 281 0.63 2.33 8.06
C ARG A 281 1.20 3.29 9.09
N LYS A 282 2.52 3.40 9.14
CA LYS A 282 3.26 4.34 9.99
C LYS A 282 4.06 5.32 9.13
N PRO A 283 4.36 6.54 9.62
CA PRO A 283 5.18 7.49 8.89
C PRO A 283 6.58 6.94 8.63
N SER A 284 7.17 7.32 7.49
CA SER A 284 8.51 6.93 7.08
C SER A 284 9.55 7.93 7.59
N SER A 285 9.76 7.95 8.91
CA SER A 285 10.54 9.00 9.61
C SER A 285 11.97 8.63 9.95
N THR A 286 12.51 7.56 9.35
CA THR A 286 13.91 7.13 9.55
C THR A 286 14.87 8.13 8.91
N GLY A 287 15.99 8.45 9.60
CA GLY A 287 17.04 9.29 9.03
C GLY A 287 16.78 10.79 9.14
N LEU A 288 15.90 11.21 10.06
CA LEU A 288 15.57 12.62 10.32
C LEU A 288 16.39 13.23 11.47
N GLU A 289 17.21 12.44 12.17
CA GLU A 289 17.93 12.84 13.37
C GLU A 289 18.81 14.08 13.14
N ALA A 290 19.52 14.12 12.00
CA ALA A 290 20.39 15.23 11.61
C ALA A 290 19.64 16.55 11.37
N THR A 291 18.32 16.51 11.17
CA THR A 291 17.51 17.71 10.91
C THR A 291 17.09 18.44 12.18
N GLY A 292 17.09 17.77 13.33
CA GLY A 292 16.58 18.32 14.60
C GLY A 292 15.06 18.50 14.66
N VAL A 293 14.29 17.97 13.69
CA VAL A 293 12.83 18.07 13.72
C VAL A 293 12.22 17.18 14.81
N ALA A 294 11.20 17.71 15.49
CA ALA A 294 10.49 16.98 16.51
C ALA A 294 9.52 15.97 15.89
N LEU A 295 9.55 14.73 16.41
CA LEU A 295 8.54 13.71 16.11
C LEU A 295 7.53 13.62 17.27
N ASP A 296 6.29 13.25 16.95
CA ASP A 296 5.32 12.83 17.96
C ASP A 296 5.58 11.39 18.43
N GLU A 297 4.85 10.97 19.46
CA GLU A 297 4.93 9.62 20.05
C GLU A 297 4.56 8.48 19.08
N ARG A 298 3.94 8.82 17.95
CA ARG A 298 3.58 7.88 16.86
C ARG A 298 4.57 7.96 15.69
N GLY A 299 5.62 8.77 15.82
CA GLY A 299 6.68 8.95 14.84
C GLY A 299 6.37 9.94 13.72
N PHE A 300 5.26 10.70 13.77
CA PHE A 300 4.99 11.73 12.76
C PHE A 300 5.84 12.97 13.00
N VAL A 301 6.29 13.62 11.92
CA VAL A 301 6.91 14.95 12.01
C VAL A 301 5.87 15.93 12.55
N LYS A 302 6.17 16.59 13.68
CA LYS A 302 5.30 17.61 14.25
C LYS A 302 5.31 18.84 13.35
N VAL A 303 4.11 19.34 13.06
CA VAL A 303 3.92 20.55 12.28
C VAL A 303 2.85 21.43 12.88
N ASN A 304 2.93 22.74 12.63
CA ASN A 304 1.85 23.68 12.92
C ASN A 304 0.77 23.68 11.80
N ASP A 305 -0.24 24.54 11.92
CA ASP A 305 -1.34 24.67 10.96
C ASP A 305 -0.92 25.12 9.54
N ARG A 306 0.35 25.52 9.38
CA ARG A 306 0.97 25.89 8.09
C ARG A 306 1.89 24.80 7.54
N CYS A 307 1.90 23.62 8.16
CA CYS A 307 2.82 22.52 7.85
C CYS A 307 4.31 22.84 8.10
N GLU A 308 4.62 23.80 8.97
CA GLU A 308 6.00 24.14 9.34
C GLU A 308 6.46 23.31 10.54
N THR A 309 7.72 22.86 10.52
CA THR A 309 8.38 22.18 11.65
C THR A 309 8.88 23.19 12.70
N ASN A 310 9.49 22.69 13.79
CA ASN A 310 10.18 23.52 14.78
C ASN A 310 11.47 24.17 14.25
#